data_AF-A0A528UZH7-F1
#
_entry.id   AF-A0A528UZH7-F1
#
_cell.length_a   1.000
_cell.length_b   1.000
_cell.length_c   1.000
_cell.angle_alpha   90.00
_cell.angle_beta   90.00
_cell.angle_gamma   90.00
#
_symmetry.space_group_name_H-M   'P 1'
#
loop_
_entity.id
_entity.type
_entity.pdbx_description
1 polymer ?
#
loop_
_entity_poly.entity_id
_entity_poly.type
_entity_poly.pdbx_seq_one_letter_code
_entity_poly.pdbx_strand_id
1 'polypeptide(L)' 'YVVSENAWRTGGAPSGTSTMFAQLKSTIRLQDLIQGVTVQAANDGCIIIAEGFAGSEANFATEMTERARQIGLEKST' A
#
# COMPACT_ATOMS: atom_id res chain seq x y z
N TYR A 1 11.53 0.10 1.77
CA TYR A 1 10.29 0.66 2.31
C TYR A 1 10.10 0.13 3.72
N VAL A 2 9.88 1.00 4.69
CA VAL A 2 9.77 0.63 6.11
C VAL A 2 8.34 0.20 6.40
N VAL A 3 8.17 -0.89 7.12
CA VAL A 3 6.85 -1.36 7.57
C VAL A 3 6.42 -0.52 8.79
N SER A 4 5.45 0.36 8.58
CA SER A 4 4.87 1.18 9.64
C SER A 4 3.95 0.36 10.55
N GLU A 5 3.65 0.90 11.73
CA GLU A 5 2.66 0.31 12.64
C GLU A 5 1.24 0.40 12.06
N ASN A 6 0.96 1.41 11.26
CA ASN A 6 -0.30 1.52 10.54
C ASN A 6 -0.43 0.36 9.53
N ALA A 7 0.52 0.22 8.60
CA ALA A 7 0.50 -0.86 7.61
C ALA A 7 0.38 -2.25 8.24
N TRP A 8 1.17 -2.52 9.30
CA TRP A 8 1.09 -3.78 10.02
C TRP A 8 -0.26 -3.99 10.68
N ARG A 9 -0.86 -2.96 11.30
CA ARG A 9 -2.12 -3.10 12.05
C ARG A 9 -3.35 -3.16 11.15
N THR A 10 -3.41 -2.32 10.13
CA THR A 10 -4.63 -2.09 9.33
C THR A 10 -4.65 -2.87 8.02
N GLY A 11 -3.48 -3.20 7.45
CA GLY A 11 -3.36 -4.06 6.27
C GLY A 11 -2.69 -5.41 6.54
N GLY A 12 -2.05 -5.58 7.70
CA GLY A 12 -1.30 -6.78 8.05
C GLY A 12 -2.12 -7.84 8.78
N ALA A 13 -1.43 -8.80 9.41
CA ALA A 13 -2.04 -9.91 10.13
C ALA A 13 -3.19 -9.54 11.11
N PRO A 14 -3.08 -8.47 11.92
CA PRO A 14 -4.15 -8.04 12.82
C PRO A 14 -5.43 -7.56 12.12
N SER A 15 -5.37 -7.18 10.84
CA SER A 15 -6.52 -6.66 10.09
C SER A 15 -7.58 -7.72 9.77
N GLY A 16 -7.20 -9.00 9.73
CA GLY A 16 -8.05 -10.09 9.25
C GLY A 16 -8.34 -10.05 7.74
N THR A 17 -7.60 -9.23 6.97
CA THR A 17 -7.73 -9.11 5.51
C THR A 17 -6.55 -9.76 4.77
N SER A 18 -6.55 -9.74 3.43
CA SER A 18 -5.43 -10.24 2.63
C SER A 18 -4.12 -9.51 2.96
N THR A 19 -3.06 -10.26 3.23
CA THR A 19 -1.78 -9.72 3.74
C THR A 19 -0.59 -10.58 3.30
N MET A 20 0.59 -9.97 3.20
CA MET A 20 1.87 -10.69 3.03
C MET A 20 2.61 -10.94 4.35
N PHE A 21 1.95 -10.69 5.49
CA PHE A 21 2.49 -10.85 6.84
C PHE A 21 3.79 -10.05 7.06
N ALA A 22 3.82 -8.79 6.57
CA ALA A 22 4.99 -7.92 6.70
C ALA A 22 5.36 -7.69 8.18
N GLN A 23 6.63 -7.92 8.52
CA GLN A 23 7.12 -7.76 9.89
C GLN A 23 7.20 -6.27 10.27
N LEU A 24 6.57 -5.89 11.39
CA LEU A 24 6.62 -4.54 11.93
C LEU A 24 8.07 -4.04 12.11
N LYS A 25 8.34 -2.78 11.71
CA LYS A 25 9.67 -2.12 11.75
C LYS A 25 10.74 -2.76 10.85
N SER A 26 10.39 -3.75 10.03
CA SER A 26 11.31 -4.28 9.01
C SER A 26 11.38 -3.36 7.79
N THR A 27 12.31 -3.65 6.88
CA THR A 27 12.40 -2.99 5.57
C THR A 27 12.26 -4.03 4.47
N ILE A 28 11.37 -3.77 3.51
CA ILE A 28 11.10 -4.65 2.36
C ILE A 28 11.52 -3.92 1.08
N ARG A 29 12.06 -4.67 0.10
CA ARG A 29 12.39 -4.13 -1.23
C ARG A 29 11.11 -3.87 -2.00
N LEU A 30 11.09 -2.81 -2.82
CA LEU A 30 9.90 -2.46 -3.62
C LEU A 30 9.42 -3.62 -4.51
N GLN A 31 10.36 -4.36 -5.11
CA GLN A 31 10.02 -5.52 -5.95
C GLN A 31 9.24 -6.60 -5.20
N ASP A 32 9.57 -6.85 -3.93
CA ASP A 32 8.91 -7.89 -3.12
C ASP A 32 7.51 -7.41 -2.70
N LEU A 33 7.35 -6.09 -2.46
CA LEU A 33 6.04 -5.48 -2.21
C LEU A 33 5.14 -5.57 -3.45
N ILE A 34 5.66 -5.23 -4.63
CA ILE A 34 4.91 -5.35 -5.90
C ILE A 34 4.47 -6.80 -6.12
N GLN A 35 5.35 -7.77 -5.86
CA GLN A 35 4.99 -9.19 -5.95
C GLN A 35 3.93 -9.57 -4.91
N GLY A 36 4.06 -9.13 -3.66
CA GLY A 36 3.07 -9.37 -2.60
C GLY A 36 1.68 -8.81 -2.94
N VAL A 37 1.61 -7.56 -3.41
CA VAL A 37 0.36 -6.94 -3.86
C VAL A 37 -0.23 -7.70 -5.04
N THR A 38 0.58 -8.04 -6.03
CA THR A 38 0.09 -8.67 -7.27
C THR A 38 -0.38 -10.12 -7.06
N VAL A 39 0.34 -10.89 -6.24
CA VAL A 39 0.09 -12.34 -6.07
C VAL A 39 -0.86 -12.62 -4.91
N GLN A 40 -0.72 -11.89 -3.80
CA GLN A 40 -1.47 -12.15 -2.56
C GLN A 40 -2.58 -11.12 -2.31
N ALA A 41 -2.74 -10.11 -3.16
CA ALA A 41 -3.60 -8.95 -2.89
C ALA A 41 -3.30 -8.34 -1.50
N ALA A 42 -2.01 -8.26 -1.16
CA ALA A 42 -1.54 -7.91 0.18
C ALA A 42 -1.83 -6.44 0.53
N ASN A 43 -2.75 -6.20 1.47
CA ASN A 43 -3.15 -4.86 1.89
C ASN A 43 -2.04 -4.13 2.65
N ASP A 44 -1.30 -4.83 3.54
CA ASP A 44 -0.07 -4.29 4.15
C ASP A 44 0.93 -3.84 3.07
N GLY A 45 1.10 -4.64 2.02
CA GLY A 45 1.93 -4.28 0.86
C GLY A 45 1.49 -2.97 0.21
N CYS A 46 0.19 -2.78 -0.03
CA CYS A 46 -0.37 -1.54 -0.59
C CYS A 46 -0.09 -0.33 0.31
N ILE A 47 -0.34 -0.45 1.62
CA ILE A 47 -0.13 0.64 2.59
C ILE A 47 1.35 1.02 2.68
N ILE A 48 2.26 0.02 2.74
CA ILE A 48 3.70 0.26 2.78
C ILE A 48 4.18 1.03 1.54
N ILE A 49 3.68 0.66 0.36
CA ILE A 49 4.01 1.36 -0.89
C ILE A 49 3.50 2.80 -0.84
N ALA A 50 2.24 3.01 -0.46
CA ALA A 50 1.60 4.32 -0.40
C ALA A 50 2.34 5.28 0.55
N GLU A 51 2.62 4.84 1.77
CA GLU A 51 3.35 5.63 2.77
C GLU A 51 4.79 5.91 2.35
N GLY A 52 5.49 4.94 1.75
CA GLY A 52 6.87 5.16 1.32
C GLY A 52 7.01 5.96 0.02
N PHE A 53 5.96 6.02 -0.80
CA PHE A 53 5.96 6.77 -2.07
C PHE A 53 5.51 8.22 -1.86
N ALA A 54 4.38 8.44 -1.19
CA ALA A 54 3.75 9.76 -1.03
C ALA A 54 3.77 10.30 0.42
N GLY A 55 4.45 9.60 1.34
CA GLY A 55 4.54 9.96 2.76
C GLY A 55 3.33 9.55 3.60
N SER A 56 2.17 9.32 3.00
CA SER A 56 0.97 8.78 3.67
C SER A 56 0.02 8.13 2.66
N GLU A 57 -0.88 7.26 3.15
CA GLU A 57 -1.95 6.68 2.33
C GLU A 57 -2.88 7.75 1.74
N ALA A 58 -3.20 8.80 2.51
CA ALA A 58 -4.11 9.86 2.07
C ALA A 58 -3.50 10.69 0.92
N ASN A 59 -2.21 11.01 1.00
CA ASN A 59 -1.50 11.67 -0.09
C ASN A 59 -1.47 10.79 -1.33
N PHE A 60 -1.16 9.50 -1.16
CA PHE A 60 -1.12 8.56 -2.28
C PHE A 60 -2.50 8.42 -2.95
N ALA A 61 -3.59 8.36 -2.18
CA ALA A 61 -4.94 8.33 -2.71
C ALA A 61 -5.26 9.61 -3.52
N THR A 62 -4.81 10.77 -3.04
CA THR A 62 -4.97 12.04 -3.78
C THR A 62 -4.23 11.98 -5.12
N GLU A 63 -2.97 11.56 -5.13
CA GLU A 63 -2.17 11.40 -6.35
C GLU A 63 -2.78 10.35 -7.31
N MET A 64 -3.33 9.25 -6.78
CA MET A 64 -4.02 8.23 -7.57
C MET A 64 -5.26 8.81 -8.26
N THR A 65 -6.05 9.60 -7.56
CA THR A 65 -7.27 10.21 -8.11
C THR A 65 -6.93 11.31 -9.11
N GLU A 66 -5.91 12.14 -8.85
CA GLU A 66 -5.38 13.08 -9.84
C GLU A 66 -4.90 12.36 -11.10
N ARG A 67 -4.14 11.26 -10.94
CA ARG A 67 -3.68 10.44 -12.05
C ARG A 67 -4.86 9.85 -12.83
N ALA A 68 -5.89 9.36 -12.14
CA ALA A 68 -7.10 8.83 -12.77
C ALA A 68 -7.76 9.88 -13.68
N ARG A 69 -7.85 11.14 -13.25
CA ARG A 69 -8.36 12.25 -14.08
C ARG A 69 -7.51 12.48 -15.31
N GLN A 70 -6.18 12.48 -15.18
CA GLN A 70 -5.24 12.69 -16.29
C GLN A 70 -5.36 11.61 -17.38
N ILE A 71 -5.74 10.38 -17.03
CA ILE A 71 -5.89 9.26 -17.97
C ILE A 71 -7.33 9.03 -18.41
N GLY A 72 -8.25 9.98 -18.14
CA GLY A 72 -9.64 9.92 -18.60
C GLY A 72 -10.59 9.09 -17.74
N LEU A 73 -10.19 8.67 -16.53
CA LEU A 73 -11.05 7.94 -15.59
C LEU A 73 -11.90 8.92 -14.75
N GLU A 74 -12.83 9.60 -15.41
CA GLU A 74 -13.66 10.67 -14.80
C GLU A 74 -14.63 10.19 -13.71
N LYS A 75 -14.86 8.88 -13.59
CA LYS A 75 -15.79 8.30 -12.60
C LYS A 75 -15.10 7.59 -11.44
N SER A 76 -13.77 7.61 -11.39
CA SER A 76 -12.99 7.05 -10.30
C SER A 76 -12.70 8.12 -9.23
N THR A 77 -12.71 7.71 -7.96
CA THR A 77 -12.50 8.56 -6.78
C THR A 77 -11.62 7.86 -5.77
#